data_AF-A0A9D5CHM2-F1
#
_entry.id   AF-A0A9D5CHM2-F1
#
_cell.length_a   1.000
_cell.length_b   1.000
_cell.length_c   1.000
_cell.angle_alpha   90.00
_cell.angle_beta   90.00
_cell.angle_gamma   90.00
#
_symmetry.space_group_name_H-M   'P 1'
#
loop_
_entity.id
_entity.type
_entity.pdbx_description
1 polymer ?
#
loop_
_entity_poly.entity_id
_entity_poly.type
_entity_poly.pdbx_seq_one_letter_code
_entity_poly.pdbx_strand_id
1 'polypeptide(L)'
;MATIPVLQTLLTLFAILFSLCSGSNFMITGDVLTAGQSLTYTTYNLTLQSDCNLVLRNDTTTIWQTMTGDYGSRCFLTLDSNGELTLWTRYGYPIWTSGKESQVGTYCLVLRYDGTLHVYGPQLWISDSSSATTAGAAGMLGCPKITDSVLYSGDVAPIGTTIVNGDNELRLQDDCNLVLTSKGDTKWETGATEHTNLHDCFVNLEANGEFRVKHWGGDILWSNGVANSDVYAEFVLVLQANAKLGVYGPGIWSNAESAGVSEKIAMVTAEE
;
A
#
# COMPACT_ATOMS: atom_id res chain seq x y z
N MET A 1 43.32 -48.10 30.31
CA MET A 1 42.36 -48.09 29.19
C MET A 1 41.19 -47.23 29.63
N ALA A 2 41.23 -45.94 29.30
CA ALA A 2 40.23 -44.95 29.71
C ALA A 2 39.90 -44.09 28.48
N THR A 3 38.64 -44.13 28.08
CA THR A 3 38.08 -43.53 26.87
C THR A 3 37.84 -42.04 27.07
N ILE A 4 38.32 -41.22 26.13
CA ILE A 4 38.06 -39.78 26.04
C ILE A 4 36.68 -39.58 25.38
N PRO A 5 35.71 -38.86 25.96
CA PRO A 5 34.49 -38.53 25.26
C PRO A 5 34.72 -37.35 24.33
N VAL A 6 34.35 -37.54 23.06
CA VAL A 6 34.38 -36.55 21.98
C VAL A 6 33.36 -35.45 22.30
N LEU A 7 33.85 -34.21 22.44
CA LEU A 7 33.02 -33.01 22.53
C LEU A 7 32.46 -32.71 21.15
N GLN A 8 31.26 -33.22 20.85
CA GLN A 8 30.52 -32.85 19.63
C GLN A 8 29.94 -31.45 19.80
N THR A 9 30.43 -30.54 18.97
CA THR A 9 29.99 -29.16 18.80
C THR A 9 28.55 -29.11 18.29
N LEU A 10 27.60 -28.73 19.14
CA LEU A 10 26.25 -28.38 18.71
C LEU A 10 26.27 -26.93 18.19
N LEU A 11 26.63 -26.78 16.91
CA LEU A 11 26.46 -25.52 16.18
C LEU A 11 24.95 -25.29 16.02
N THR A 12 24.35 -24.53 16.93
CA THR A 12 22.96 -24.11 16.80
C THR A 12 22.86 -23.15 15.62
N LEU A 13 22.43 -23.68 14.47
CA LEU A 13 21.98 -22.91 13.33
C LEU A 13 20.77 -22.11 13.80
N PHE A 14 20.98 -20.87 14.25
CA PHE A 14 19.92 -19.89 14.38
C PHE A 14 19.46 -19.60 12.95
N ALA A 15 18.56 -20.44 12.43
CA ALA A 15 17.78 -20.11 11.26
C ALA A 15 17.01 -18.85 11.66
N ILE A 16 17.55 -17.70 11.28
CA ILE A 16 16.79 -16.46 11.18
C ILE A 16 15.66 -16.86 10.25
N LEU A 17 14.47 -17.05 10.82
CA LEU A 17 13.23 -17.08 10.08
C LEU A 17 13.19 -15.72 9.38
N PHE A 18 13.70 -15.66 8.15
CA PHE A 18 13.32 -14.60 7.23
C PHE A 18 11.83 -14.78 7.06
N SER A 19 11.08 -13.95 7.78
CA SER A 19 9.67 -13.80 7.55
C SER A 19 9.52 -13.31 6.11
N LEU A 20 9.22 -14.21 5.18
CA LEU A 20 8.79 -13.89 3.82
C LEU A 20 7.35 -13.36 3.86
N CYS A 21 7.03 -12.53 4.86
CA CYS A 21 5.72 -11.93 4.95
C CYS A 21 5.56 -11.06 3.70
N SER A 22 4.58 -11.43 2.88
CA SER A 22 4.22 -10.84 1.60
C SER A 22 4.45 -9.33 1.59
N GLY A 23 5.11 -8.83 0.54
CA GLY A 23 5.31 -7.41 0.38
C GLY A 23 3.97 -6.68 0.32
N SER A 24 3.85 -5.59 1.06
CA SER A 24 2.76 -4.62 0.87
C SER A 24 2.71 -4.20 -0.60
N ASN A 25 1.52 -3.89 -1.14
CA ASN A 25 1.43 -3.28 -2.46
C ASN A 25 1.65 -1.75 -2.44
N PHE A 26 1.96 -1.18 -1.28
CA PHE A 26 2.19 0.25 -1.13
C PHE A 26 3.31 0.56 -0.13
N MET A 27 3.83 1.79 -0.18
CA MET A 27 4.65 2.41 0.87
C MET A 27 4.22 3.87 1.07
N ILE A 28 4.36 4.39 2.28
CA ILE A 28 3.98 5.78 2.61
C ILE A 28 5.20 6.65 2.88
N THR A 29 5.02 7.97 2.96
CA THR A 29 6.09 8.89 3.35
C THR A 29 6.74 8.45 4.66
N GLY A 30 8.08 8.38 4.66
CA GLY A 30 8.88 7.90 5.79
C GLY A 30 9.26 6.42 5.72
N ASP A 31 8.57 5.62 4.90
CA ASP A 31 9.00 4.26 4.59
C ASP A 31 10.24 4.26 3.69
N VAL A 32 11.03 3.19 3.79
CA VAL A 32 12.24 3.00 2.99
C VAL A 32 12.21 1.61 2.36
N LEU A 33 12.23 1.56 1.03
CA LEU A 33 12.40 0.30 0.29
C LEU A 33 13.89 0.12 -0.03
N THR A 34 14.52 -0.86 0.60
CA THR A 34 15.95 -1.15 0.44
C THR A 34 16.21 -2.26 -0.57
N ALA A 35 17.45 -2.39 -1.04
CA ALA A 35 17.85 -3.42 -1.98
C ALA A 35 17.45 -4.84 -1.52
N GLY A 36 16.77 -5.59 -2.39
CA GLY A 36 16.21 -6.91 -2.14
C GLY A 36 14.75 -6.91 -1.68
N GLN A 37 14.19 -5.75 -1.28
CA GLN A 37 12.78 -5.64 -0.91
C GLN A 37 11.91 -5.34 -2.13
N SER A 38 10.62 -5.65 -1.98
CA SER A 38 9.65 -5.46 -3.04
C SER A 38 8.31 -4.95 -2.54
N LEU A 39 7.59 -4.25 -3.41
CA LEU A 39 6.13 -4.13 -3.35
C LEU A 39 5.50 -5.17 -4.28
N THR A 40 4.41 -5.80 -3.85
CA THR A 40 3.76 -6.88 -4.62
C THR A 40 2.26 -6.71 -4.72
N TYR A 41 1.71 -6.90 -5.92
CA TYR A 41 0.28 -7.02 -6.15
C TYR A 41 0.02 -8.13 -7.19
N THR A 42 -0.57 -9.25 -6.77
CA THR A 42 -0.80 -10.43 -7.63
C THR A 42 0.49 -10.91 -8.32
N THR A 43 0.58 -10.84 -9.65
CA THR A 43 1.77 -11.17 -10.46
C THR A 43 2.73 -9.98 -10.61
N TYR A 44 2.30 -8.77 -10.24
CA TYR A 44 3.13 -7.58 -10.30
C TYR A 44 4.07 -7.48 -9.11
N ASN A 45 5.32 -7.14 -9.39
CA ASN A 45 6.37 -7.03 -8.39
C ASN A 45 7.32 -5.87 -8.72
N LEU A 46 7.32 -4.84 -7.87
CA LEU A 46 8.31 -3.76 -7.90
C LEU A 46 9.44 -4.13 -6.95
N THR A 47 10.64 -4.38 -7.46
CA THR A 47 11.80 -4.75 -6.64
C THR A 47 12.92 -3.75 -6.83
N LEU A 48 13.50 -3.26 -5.72
CA LEU A 48 14.80 -2.62 -5.76
C LEU A 48 15.88 -3.70 -5.76
N GLN A 49 16.59 -3.87 -6.86
CA GLN A 49 17.60 -4.91 -7.01
C GLN A 49 18.92 -4.54 -6.33
N SER A 50 19.78 -5.55 -6.14
CA SER A 50 21.08 -5.41 -5.47
C SER A 50 22.07 -4.49 -6.20
N ASP A 51 21.85 -4.30 -7.51
CA ASP A 51 22.61 -3.44 -8.42
C ASP A 51 22.08 -2.00 -8.43
N CYS A 52 21.11 -1.66 -7.58
CA CYS A 52 20.43 -0.38 -7.54
C CYS A 52 19.46 -0.10 -8.70
N ASN A 53 19.07 -1.10 -9.49
CA ASN A 53 17.98 -0.93 -10.45
C ASN A 53 16.62 -1.17 -9.78
N LEU A 54 15.70 -0.20 -9.86
CA LEU A 54 14.32 -0.41 -9.43
C LEU A 54 13.53 -0.95 -10.63
N VAL A 55 12.99 -2.16 -10.50
CA VAL A 55 12.40 -2.90 -11.61
C VAL A 55 11.00 -3.36 -11.25
N LEU A 56 10.05 -3.04 -12.13
CA LEU A 56 8.69 -3.54 -12.09
C LEU A 56 8.53 -4.69 -13.08
N ARG A 57 8.08 -5.83 -12.58
CA ARG A 57 7.78 -7.03 -13.38
C ARG A 57 6.32 -7.40 -13.32
N ASN A 58 5.83 -8.02 -14.39
CA ASN A 58 4.67 -8.89 -14.39
C ASN A 58 5.17 -10.33 -14.57
N ASP A 59 5.04 -11.14 -13.52
CA ASP A 59 5.71 -12.44 -13.40
C ASP A 59 7.23 -12.32 -13.66
N THR A 60 7.71 -12.92 -14.74
CA THR A 60 9.12 -12.91 -15.14
C THR A 60 9.46 -11.79 -16.10
N THR A 61 8.47 -11.06 -16.61
CA THR A 61 8.65 -10.03 -17.64
C THR A 61 8.85 -8.68 -17.00
N THR A 62 9.99 -8.03 -17.27
CA THR A 62 10.20 -6.62 -16.91
C THR A 62 9.32 -5.73 -17.76
N ILE A 63 8.46 -4.94 -17.13
CA ILE A 63 7.54 -4.00 -17.81
C ILE A 63 7.94 -2.53 -17.60
N TRP A 64 8.72 -2.22 -16.56
CA TRP A 64 9.28 -0.88 -16.33
C TRP A 64 10.54 -0.96 -15.46
N GLN A 65 11.46 -0.01 -15.59
CA GLN A 65 12.67 0.10 -14.76
C GLN A 65 13.27 1.52 -14.75
N THR A 66 14.07 1.84 -13.73
CA THR A 66 14.76 3.14 -13.60
C THR A 66 16.08 3.24 -14.38
N MET A 67 16.61 2.13 -14.90
CA MET A 67 17.91 2.06 -15.60
C MET A 67 19.11 2.50 -14.74
N THR A 68 19.09 2.14 -13.45
CA THR A 68 20.11 2.56 -12.46
C THR A 68 21.01 1.43 -11.96
N GLY A 69 21.12 0.33 -12.73
CA GLY A 69 21.87 -0.88 -12.35
C GLY A 69 23.39 -0.73 -12.18
N ASP A 70 23.98 0.37 -12.65
CA ASP A 70 25.43 0.60 -12.58
C ASP A 70 25.86 1.52 -11.41
N TYR A 71 24.92 1.93 -10.56
CA TYR A 71 25.15 2.89 -9.47
C TYR A 71 25.60 2.25 -8.15
N GLY A 72 25.85 0.94 -8.15
CA GLY A 72 26.53 0.23 -7.07
C GLY A 72 25.60 -0.68 -6.27
N SER A 73 25.64 -0.55 -4.94
CA SER A 73 24.90 -1.44 -4.04
C SER A 73 24.44 -0.72 -2.78
N ARG A 74 23.43 -1.30 -2.12
CA ARG A 74 22.75 -0.77 -0.92
C ARG A 74 22.05 0.57 -1.19
N CYS A 75 21.49 0.73 -2.38
CA CYS A 75 20.59 1.83 -2.65
C CYS A 75 19.26 1.65 -1.93
N PHE A 76 18.52 2.74 -1.81
CA PHE A 76 17.23 2.76 -1.15
C PHE A 76 16.31 3.78 -1.81
N LEU A 77 15.02 3.45 -1.86
CA LEU A 77 13.96 4.28 -2.41
C LEU A 77 13.17 4.90 -1.26
N THR A 78 12.88 6.19 -1.36
CA THR A 78 12.07 6.93 -0.40
C THR A 78 10.98 7.71 -1.10
N LEU A 79 9.83 7.84 -0.45
CA LEU A 79 8.81 8.83 -0.80
C LEU A 79 8.87 9.94 0.24
N ASP A 80 9.13 11.18 -0.19
CA ASP A 80 9.35 12.29 0.74
C ASP A 80 8.05 13.03 1.11
N SER A 81 8.20 14.13 1.86
CA SER A 81 7.07 14.96 2.30
C SER A 81 6.53 15.89 1.22
N ASN A 82 7.17 16.00 0.07
CA ASN A 82 6.69 16.75 -1.09
C ASN A 82 6.06 15.82 -2.12
N GLY A 83 6.06 14.50 -1.87
CA GLY A 83 5.53 13.49 -2.79
C GLY A 83 6.51 13.09 -3.88
N GLU A 84 7.79 13.48 -3.78
CA GLU A 84 8.80 13.03 -4.72
C GLU A 84 9.27 11.62 -4.34
N LEU A 85 9.16 10.70 -5.30
CA LEU A 85 9.77 9.39 -5.21
C LEU A 85 11.22 9.47 -5.67
N THR A 86 12.16 9.17 -4.78
CA THR A 86 13.60 9.32 -5.05
C THR A 86 14.37 8.06 -4.69
N LEU A 87 15.20 7.62 -5.64
CA LEU A 87 16.15 6.53 -5.46
C LEU A 87 17.52 7.10 -5.12
N TRP A 88 18.07 6.66 -3.99
CA TRP A 88 19.32 7.15 -3.44
C TRP A 88 20.39 6.08 -3.46
N THR A 89 21.63 6.49 -3.73
CA THR A 89 22.79 5.69 -3.35
C THR A 89 22.93 5.61 -1.84
N ARG A 90 23.68 4.62 -1.35
CA ARG A 90 24.07 4.52 0.07
C ARG A 90 24.81 5.74 0.64
N TYR A 91 25.30 6.63 -0.22
CA TYR A 91 26.04 7.84 0.14
C TYR A 91 25.18 9.10 0.19
N GLY A 92 23.87 8.99 -0.07
CA GLY A 92 22.95 10.13 -0.07
C GLY A 92 22.96 10.95 -1.36
N TYR A 93 23.47 10.39 -2.46
CA TYR A 93 23.30 11.00 -3.80
C TYR A 93 22.05 10.44 -4.48
N PRO A 94 21.15 11.29 -5.00
CA PRO A 94 19.99 10.84 -5.76
C PRO A 94 20.45 10.37 -7.14
N ILE A 95 19.98 9.21 -7.59
CA ILE A 95 20.33 8.62 -8.88
C ILE A 95 19.14 8.53 -9.84
N TRP A 96 17.92 8.62 -9.30
CA TRP A 96 16.69 8.74 -10.07
C TRP A 96 15.64 9.43 -9.20
N THR A 97 14.81 10.28 -9.80
CA THR A 97 13.63 10.84 -9.15
C THR A 97 12.43 10.75 -10.09
N SER A 98 11.22 10.76 -9.52
CA SER A 98 9.96 10.83 -10.27
C SER A 98 9.78 12.17 -11.02
N GLY A 99 10.52 13.20 -10.64
CA GLY A 99 10.42 14.55 -11.22
C GLY A 99 9.09 15.24 -10.94
N LYS A 100 8.34 14.78 -9.93
CA LYS A 100 7.07 15.35 -9.51
C LYS A 100 7.11 15.66 -8.01
N GLU A 101 6.68 16.87 -7.69
CA GLU A 101 6.52 17.37 -6.34
C GLU A 101 5.15 18.04 -6.23
N SER A 102 4.64 18.11 -5.00
CA SER A 102 3.42 18.78 -4.61
C SER A 102 3.63 19.45 -3.25
N GLN A 103 2.56 19.96 -2.64
CA GLN A 103 2.61 20.63 -1.34
C GLN A 103 3.12 19.71 -0.22
N VAL A 104 3.66 20.28 0.85
CA VAL A 104 4.15 19.47 1.98
C VAL A 104 3.02 18.65 2.62
N GLY A 105 3.24 17.36 2.83
CA GLY A 105 2.29 16.43 3.45
C GLY A 105 2.78 14.98 3.48
N THR A 106 1.86 14.06 3.75
CA THR A 106 2.12 12.60 3.70
C THR A 106 1.57 12.03 2.40
N TYR A 107 2.36 11.23 1.72
CA TYR A 107 2.03 10.63 0.42
C TYR A 107 2.04 9.09 0.52
N CYS A 108 1.49 8.45 -0.51
CA CYS A 108 1.50 7.00 -0.66
C CYS A 108 1.88 6.62 -2.10
N LEU A 109 2.89 5.76 -2.25
CA LEU A 109 3.19 5.05 -3.50
C LEU A 109 2.42 3.73 -3.49
N VAL A 110 1.63 3.47 -4.52
CA VAL A 110 0.85 2.24 -4.69
C VAL A 110 1.25 1.54 -5.98
N LEU A 111 1.53 0.24 -5.89
CA LEU A 111 1.54 -0.69 -7.01
C LEU A 111 0.10 -1.19 -7.23
N ARG A 112 -0.48 -0.75 -8.34
CA ARG A 112 -1.90 -0.93 -8.66
C ARG A 112 -2.20 -2.28 -9.31
N TYR A 113 -3.49 -2.58 -9.37
CA TYR A 113 -4.04 -3.79 -9.99
C TYR A 113 -3.79 -3.89 -11.50
N ASP A 114 -3.50 -2.79 -12.17
CA ASP A 114 -3.21 -2.72 -13.60
C ASP A 114 -1.70 -2.79 -13.90
N GLY A 115 -0.86 -2.97 -12.88
CA GLY A 115 0.60 -3.03 -13.04
C GLY A 115 1.25 -1.67 -13.24
N THR A 116 0.57 -0.58 -12.88
CA THR A 116 1.15 0.77 -12.85
C THR A 116 1.54 1.18 -11.42
N LEU A 117 2.49 2.12 -11.33
CA LEU A 117 2.90 2.75 -10.09
C LEU A 117 2.30 4.13 -10.01
N HIS A 118 1.64 4.46 -8.91
CA HIS A 118 1.03 5.76 -8.70
C HIS A 118 1.43 6.35 -7.35
N VAL A 119 1.72 7.65 -7.31
CA VAL A 119 1.86 8.40 -6.06
C VAL A 119 0.59 9.21 -5.83
N TYR A 120 -0.02 9.05 -4.65
CA TYR A 120 -1.22 9.77 -4.22
C TYR A 120 -0.91 10.64 -3.01
N GLY A 121 -1.44 11.86 -3.00
CA GLY A 121 -1.41 12.70 -1.81
C GLY A 121 -1.66 14.19 -2.06
N PRO A 122 -1.62 15.01 -1.00
CA PRO A 122 -1.32 14.57 0.37
C PRO A 122 -2.46 13.79 1.04
N GLN A 123 -2.19 13.24 2.22
CA GLN A 123 -3.17 12.58 3.06
C GLN A 123 -4.28 13.57 3.47
N LEU A 124 -5.53 13.24 3.16
CA LEU A 124 -6.71 14.02 3.54
C LEU A 124 -7.24 13.62 4.91
N TRP A 125 -7.12 12.34 5.27
CA TRP A 125 -7.65 11.81 6.53
C TRP A 125 -6.88 10.59 7.00
N ILE A 126 -6.88 10.40 8.31
CA ILE A 126 -6.40 9.19 8.98
C ILE A 126 -7.38 8.80 10.09
N SER A 127 -7.66 7.51 10.22
CA SER A 127 -8.48 7.01 11.33
C SER A 127 -7.77 7.25 12.66
N ASP A 128 -8.51 7.82 13.61
CA ASP A 128 -8.09 7.84 15.02
C ASP A 128 -8.11 6.43 15.61
N SER A 129 -7.37 6.21 16.69
CA SER A 129 -7.52 4.98 17.47
C SER A 129 -8.79 5.09 18.32
N SER A 130 -9.84 4.32 18.01
CA SER A 130 -11.00 4.23 18.91
C SER A 130 -10.63 3.34 20.10
N SER A 131 -10.85 3.80 21.32
CA SER A 131 -10.94 2.92 22.49
C SER A 131 -12.29 2.20 22.41
N ALA A 132 -12.39 1.07 21.70
CA ALA A 132 -13.64 0.34 21.55
C ALA A 132 -13.60 -1.03 22.22
N THR A 133 -14.70 -1.29 22.93
CA THR A 133 -15.04 -2.43 23.78
C THR A 133 -15.08 -3.77 23.06
N THR A 134 -14.67 -4.80 23.79
CA THR A 134 -14.55 -6.21 23.40
C THR A 134 -15.84 -6.79 22.81
N ALA A 135 -15.78 -7.33 21.59
CA ALA A 135 -16.78 -8.26 21.06
C ALA A 135 -16.14 -9.37 20.21
N GLY A 136 -16.14 -10.60 20.77
CA GLY A 136 -16.30 -11.89 20.09
C GLY A 136 -15.35 -12.30 18.96
N ALA A 137 -14.31 -13.06 19.30
CA ALA A 137 -13.49 -13.78 18.33
C ALA A 137 -14.22 -14.98 17.69
N ALA A 138 -14.16 -15.08 16.36
CA ALA A 138 -14.26 -16.35 15.63
C ALA A 138 -13.11 -16.41 14.60
N GLY A 139 -12.33 -17.48 14.67
CA GLY A 139 -10.98 -17.55 14.13
C GLY A 139 -10.87 -17.69 12.61
N MET A 140 -9.71 -17.28 12.10
CA MET A 140 -9.19 -17.76 10.83
C MET A 140 -7.66 -17.95 10.96
N LEU A 141 -7.24 -19.21 11.08
CA LEU A 141 -5.84 -19.60 10.93
C LEU A 141 -5.54 -19.69 9.44
N GLY A 142 -4.85 -18.67 8.91
CA GLY A 142 -4.34 -18.67 7.55
C GLY A 142 -3.63 -17.36 7.28
N CYS A 143 -2.42 -17.41 6.73
CA CYS A 143 -1.74 -16.22 6.23
C CYS A 143 -2.55 -15.72 5.01
N PRO A 144 -3.16 -14.51 5.02
CA PRO A 144 -3.97 -14.07 3.89
C PRO A 144 -3.09 -13.89 2.66
N LYS A 145 -3.35 -14.69 1.62
CA LYS A 145 -2.78 -14.49 0.29
C LYS A 145 -3.65 -13.48 -0.46
N ILE A 146 -2.96 -12.49 -1.04
CA ILE A 146 -3.43 -11.28 -1.74
C ILE A 146 -3.80 -10.15 -0.79
N THR A 147 -2.90 -9.17 -0.66
CA THR A 147 -3.08 -7.93 0.10
C THR A 147 -3.74 -6.88 -0.79
N ASP A 148 -5.05 -6.99 -0.99
CA ASP A 148 -5.81 -5.86 -1.51
C ASP A 148 -5.96 -4.83 -0.37
N SER A 149 -4.87 -4.11 -0.10
CA SER A 149 -4.77 -3.18 1.04
C SER A 149 -5.29 -1.79 0.70
N VAL A 150 -5.81 -1.61 -0.52
CA VAL A 150 -6.12 -0.31 -1.11
C VAL A 150 -7.49 -0.38 -1.77
N LEU A 151 -8.38 0.54 -1.37
CA LEU A 151 -9.65 0.77 -2.04
C LEU A 151 -9.52 2.05 -2.88
N TYR A 152 -9.96 2.03 -4.14
CA TYR A 152 -9.82 3.14 -5.07
C TYR A 152 -11.10 3.96 -5.15
N SER A 153 -10.97 5.23 -5.54
CA SER A 153 -12.12 6.08 -5.83
C SER A 153 -13.00 5.45 -6.92
N GLY A 154 -14.31 5.39 -6.66
CA GLY A 154 -15.27 4.71 -7.53
C GLY A 154 -15.56 3.27 -7.13
N ASP A 155 -14.71 2.63 -6.33
CA ASP A 155 -14.97 1.29 -5.83
C ASP A 155 -16.15 1.30 -4.85
N VAL A 156 -16.96 0.26 -4.97
CA VAL A 156 -18.10 -0.01 -4.08
C VAL A 156 -17.90 -1.38 -3.49
N ALA A 157 -17.67 -1.46 -2.18
CA ALA A 157 -17.56 -2.72 -1.48
C ALA A 157 -18.83 -2.95 -0.63
N PRO A 158 -19.58 -4.04 -0.90
CA PRO A 158 -20.76 -4.38 -0.11
C PRO A 158 -20.33 -4.94 1.27
N ILE A 159 -21.33 -5.37 2.05
CA ILE A 159 -21.11 -6.11 3.29
C ILE A 159 -20.14 -7.28 3.06
N GLY A 160 -19.18 -7.41 3.98
CA GLY A 160 -18.07 -8.36 3.89
C GLY A 160 -16.72 -7.69 4.04
N THR A 161 -15.67 -8.45 3.73
CA THR A 161 -14.28 -7.97 3.75
C THR A 161 -14.11 -6.91 2.67
N THR A 162 -13.66 -5.72 3.06
CA THR A 162 -13.39 -4.59 2.16
C THR A 162 -11.95 -4.64 1.68
N ILE A 163 -10.97 -4.53 2.58
CA ILE A 163 -9.54 -4.55 2.28
C ILE A 163 -8.76 -5.24 3.40
N VAL A 164 -7.63 -5.86 3.07
CA VAL A 164 -6.80 -6.65 4.00
C VAL A 164 -5.33 -6.31 3.83
N ASN A 165 -4.64 -6.11 4.95
CA ASN A 165 -3.19 -5.96 5.00
C ASN A 165 -2.59 -6.77 6.16
N GLY A 166 -2.04 -7.94 5.84
CA GLY A 166 -1.54 -8.87 6.86
C GLY A 166 -2.66 -9.33 7.80
N ASP A 167 -2.48 -9.14 9.11
CA ASP A 167 -3.48 -9.46 10.13
C ASP A 167 -4.57 -8.37 10.29
N ASN A 168 -4.49 -7.29 9.51
CA ASN A 168 -5.45 -6.18 9.56
C ASN A 168 -6.54 -6.41 8.52
N GLU A 169 -7.80 -6.37 8.94
CA GLU A 169 -8.97 -6.52 8.07
C GLU A 169 -9.95 -5.36 8.31
N LEU A 170 -10.27 -4.64 7.24
CA LEU A 170 -11.42 -3.73 7.21
C LEU A 170 -12.63 -4.50 6.68
N ARG A 171 -13.71 -4.53 7.46
CA ARG A 171 -14.91 -5.31 7.14
C ARG A 171 -16.17 -4.50 7.40
N LEU A 172 -17.06 -4.41 6.40
CA LEU A 172 -18.42 -3.93 6.60
C LEU A 172 -19.28 -5.07 7.13
N GLN A 173 -19.89 -4.90 8.30
CA GLN A 173 -20.70 -5.92 8.96
C GLN A 173 -22.18 -5.83 8.55
N ASP A 174 -22.96 -6.87 8.89
CA ASP A 174 -24.39 -6.98 8.54
C ASP A 174 -25.27 -5.91 9.20
N ASP A 175 -24.75 -5.21 10.21
CA ASP A 175 -25.39 -4.10 10.93
C ASP A 175 -24.97 -2.71 10.39
N CYS A 176 -24.28 -2.69 9.25
CA CYS A 176 -23.72 -1.50 8.60
C CYS A 176 -22.60 -0.80 9.39
N ASN A 177 -22.08 -1.41 10.45
CA ASN A 177 -20.87 -0.91 11.08
C ASN A 177 -19.64 -1.39 10.30
N LEU A 178 -18.82 -0.44 9.86
CA LEU A 178 -17.53 -0.72 9.25
C LEU A 178 -16.48 -0.81 10.35
N VAL A 179 -15.85 -1.97 10.48
CA VAL A 179 -14.94 -2.30 11.57
C VAL A 179 -13.57 -2.67 11.01
N LEU A 180 -12.54 -2.02 11.54
CA LEU A 180 -11.15 -2.40 11.36
C LEU A 180 -10.73 -3.28 12.53
N THR A 181 -10.31 -4.51 12.23
CA THR A 181 -9.73 -5.43 13.19
C THR A 181 -8.25 -5.67 12.90
N SER A 182 -7.48 -5.98 13.93
CA SER A 182 -6.09 -6.43 13.81
C SER A 182 -5.86 -7.57 14.79
N LYS A 183 -5.48 -8.75 14.27
CA LYS A 183 -5.32 -9.98 15.07
C LYS A 183 -6.57 -10.35 15.90
N GLY A 184 -7.75 -10.01 15.38
CA GLY A 184 -9.04 -10.23 16.03
C GLY A 184 -9.49 -9.15 17.02
N ASP A 185 -8.66 -8.16 17.31
CA ASP A 185 -9.06 -7.01 18.13
C ASP A 185 -9.60 -5.87 17.26
N THR A 186 -10.73 -5.28 17.62
CA THR A 186 -11.20 -4.02 17.03
C THR A 186 -10.21 -2.89 17.32
N LYS A 187 -9.80 -2.16 16.26
CA LYS A 187 -8.89 -1.01 16.34
C LYS A 187 -9.57 0.30 15.98
N TRP A 188 -10.56 0.24 15.10
CA TRP A 188 -11.37 1.37 14.68
C TRP A 188 -12.73 0.89 14.20
N GLU A 189 -13.76 1.70 14.37
CA GLU A 189 -15.09 1.46 13.81
C GLU A 189 -15.83 2.77 13.51
N THR A 190 -16.79 2.72 12.59
CA THR A 190 -17.62 3.89 12.25
C THR A 190 -18.63 4.26 13.32
N GLY A 191 -19.06 3.30 14.15
CA GLY A 191 -20.14 3.50 15.12
C GLY A 191 -21.51 3.71 14.47
N ALA A 192 -21.68 3.36 13.18
CA ALA A 192 -22.93 3.45 12.43
C ALA A 192 -23.94 2.35 12.85
N THR A 193 -24.06 2.09 14.15
CA THR A 193 -24.80 0.96 14.74
C THR A 193 -26.26 1.28 15.03
N GLU A 194 -26.72 2.51 14.81
CA GLU A 194 -28.13 2.88 14.97
C GLU A 194 -29.05 2.25 13.90
N HIS A 195 -28.47 1.49 12.97
CA HIS A 195 -29.10 0.97 11.77
C HIS A 195 -29.11 -0.56 11.68
N THR A 196 -29.26 -1.25 12.82
CA THR A 196 -29.17 -2.71 12.96
C THR A 196 -30.14 -3.57 12.10
N ASN A 197 -31.12 -2.95 11.44
CA ASN A 197 -32.05 -3.64 10.53
C ASN A 197 -31.77 -3.36 9.04
N LEU A 198 -30.69 -2.64 8.71
CA LEU A 198 -30.29 -2.37 7.34
C LEU A 198 -29.33 -3.48 6.89
N HIS A 199 -29.67 -4.16 5.79
CA HIS A 199 -28.84 -5.25 5.22
C HIS A 199 -28.28 -4.92 3.83
N ASP A 200 -28.55 -3.72 3.31
CA ASP A 200 -28.15 -3.27 1.98
C ASP A 200 -27.17 -2.09 2.05
N CYS A 201 -26.16 -2.23 2.90
CA CYS A 201 -25.12 -1.23 3.10
C CYS A 201 -23.90 -1.51 2.24
N PHE A 202 -23.18 -0.43 1.90
CA PHE A 202 -21.95 -0.51 1.14
C PHE A 202 -21.00 0.63 1.55
N VAL A 203 -19.72 0.38 1.36
CA VAL A 203 -18.69 1.41 1.48
C VAL A 203 -18.27 1.90 0.11
N ASN A 204 -17.92 3.18 0.02
CA ASN A 204 -17.47 3.79 -1.22
C ASN A 204 -16.46 4.90 -0.91
N LEU A 205 -15.39 4.95 -1.69
CA LEU A 205 -14.52 6.11 -1.78
C LEU A 205 -14.95 6.93 -2.99
N GLU A 206 -15.39 8.16 -2.77
CA GLU A 206 -15.82 9.07 -3.83
C GLU A 206 -14.63 9.74 -4.53
N ALA A 207 -14.86 10.26 -5.73
CA ALA A 207 -13.84 10.93 -6.55
C ALA A 207 -13.39 12.30 -6.00
N ASN A 208 -13.85 12.69 -4.80
CA ASN A 208 -13.43 13.87 -4.05
C ASN A 208 -12.67 13.50 -2.76
N GLY A 209 -12.41 12.21 -2.50
CA GLY A 209 -11.75 11.74 -1.28
C GLY A 209 -12.68 11.47 -0.08
N GLU A 210 -14.00 11.66 -0.22
CA GLU A 210 -14.93 11.25 0.84
C GLU A 210 -15.08 9.73 0.87
N PHE A 211 -14.66 9.15 1.98
CA PHE A 211 -14.91 7.75 2.29
C PHE A 211 -16.17 7.63 3.12
N ARG A 212 -17.14 6.85 2.63
CA ARG A 212 -18.49 6.79 3.19
C ARG A 212 -18.96 5.36 3.40
N VAL A 213 -19.78 5.18 4.43
CA VAL A 213 -20.70 4.05 4.57
C VAL A 213 -22.08 4.56 4.17
N LYS A 214 -22.76 3.85 3.27
CA LYS A 214 -24.06 4.21 2.73
C LYS A 214 -25.04 3.05 2.79
N HIS A 215 -26.31 3.37 2.76
CA HIS A 215 -27.43 2.44 2.62
C HIS A 215 -28.08 2.57 1.22
N TRP A 216 -28.89 1.57 0.84
CA TRP A 216 -29.72 1.56 -0.36
C TRP A 216 -30.32 2.94 -0.68
N GLY A 217 -30.17 3.37 -1.92
CA GLY A 217 -30.61 4.71 -2.37
C GLY A 217 -29.59 5.83 -2.18
N GLY A 218 -28.48 5.56 -1.48
CA GLY A 218 -27.37 6.50 -1.30
C GLY A 218 -27.39 7.30 0.00
N ASP A 219 -28.26 6.93 0.95
CA ASP A 219 -28.31 7.53 2.28
C ASP A 219 -26.96 7.36 2.99
N ILE A 220 -26.39 8.45 3.48
CA ILE A 220 -25.08 8.47 4.12
C ILE A 220 -25.26 8.10 5.59
N LEU A 221 -24.70 6.95 5.99
CA LEU A 221 -24.70 6.49 7.38
C LEU A 221 -23.47 7.00 8.14
N TRP A 222 -22.33 7.12 7.45
CA TRP A 222 -21.09 7.67 8.00
C TRP A 222 -20.22 8.27 6.89
N SER A 223 -19.45 9.31 7.23
CA SER A 223 -18.45 9.93 6.34
C SER A 223 -17.19 10.30 7.13
N ASN A 224 -16.03 10.20 6.48
CA ASN A 224 -14.77 10.74 7.01
C ASN A 224 -14.73 12.28 7.08
N GLY A 225 -15.67 12.98 6.43
CA GLY A 225 -15.87 14.42 6.53
C GLY A 225 -14.80 15.30 5.85
N VAL A 226 -13.98 14.73 4.96
CA VAL A 226 -12.83 15.40 4.34
C VAL A 226 -12.93 15.40 2.80
N ALA A 227 -13.91 16.12 2.26
CA ALA A 227 -14.03 16.30 0.82
C ALA A 227 -12.98 17.29 0.29
N ASN A 228 -12.33 16.94 -0.81
CA ASN A 228 -11.61 17.88 -1.66
C ASN A 228 -12.55 18.39 -2.77
N SER A 229 -13.24 19.51 -2.53
CA SER A 229 -14.26 20.03 -3.45
C SER A 229 -13.71 20.60 -4.76
N ASP A 230 -12.41 20.86 -4.84
CA ASP A 230 -11.79 21.52 -5.99
C ASP A 230 -11.29 20.53 -7.05
N VAL A 231 -11.28 19.23 -6.74
CA VAL A 231 -10.66 18.21 -7.59
C VAL A 231 -11.51 16.93 -7.62
N TYR A 232 -12.07 16.62 -8.81
CA TYR A 232 -12.52 15.27 -9.14
C TYR A 232 -11.35 14.50 -9.74
N ALA A 233 -10.76 13.60 -8.96
CA ALA A 233 -9.59 12.82 -9.36
C ALA A 233 -9.59 11.44 -8.70
N GLU A 234 -8.51 10.70 -8.93
CA GLU A 234 -8.31 9.40 -8.29
C GLU A 234 -7.77 9.58 -6.87
N PHE A 235 -8.46 8.97 -5.90
CA PHE A 235 -8.08 8.89 -4.49
C PHE A 235 -7.95 7.43 -4.08
N VAL A 236 -7.20 7.18 -3.01
CA VAL A 236 -7.03 5.85 -2.43
C VAL A 236 -7.24 5.85 -0.92
N LEU A 237 -7.94 4.83 -0.43
CA LEU A 237 -7.99 4.49 0.99
C LEU A 237 -7.03 3.32 1.22
N VAL A 238 -6.06 3.51 2.11
CA VAL A 238 -4.99 2.54 2.38
C VAL A 238 -5.11 2.02 3.81
N LEU A 239 -5.16 0.70 3.95
CA LEU A 239 -5.05 0.03 5.24
C LEU A 239 -3.56 -0.19 5.59
N GLN A 240 -3.07 0.58 6.54
CA GLN A 240 -1.68 0.56 6.98
C GLN A 240 -1.36 -0.63 7.90
N ALA A 241 -0.08 -1.01 7.95
CA ALA A 241 0.40 -2.09 8.82
C ALA A 241 0.19 -1.81 10.32
N ASN A 242 0.13 -0.54 10.72
CA ASN A 242 -0.15 -0.09 12.09
C ASN A 242 -1.65 -0.09 12.46
N ALA A 243 -2.50 -0.73 11.64
CA ALA A 243 -3.95 -0.76 11.78
C ALA A 243 -4.59 0.64 11.81
N LYS A 244 -4.17 1.50 10.87
CA LYS A 244 -4.83 2.75 10.56
C LYS A 244 -5.29 2.78 9.12
N LEU A 245 -6.40 3.46 8.87
CA LEU A 245 -6.88 3.80 7.54
C LEU A 245 -6.40 5.20 7.18
N GLY A 246 -5.89 5.39 5.97
CA GLY A 246 -5.52 6.71 5.46
C GLY A 246 -6.13 6.96 4.08
N VAL A 247 -6.73 8.13 3.87
CA VAL A 247 -7.16 8.58 2.53
C VAL A 247 -6.10 9.50 1.96
N TYR A 248 -5.62 9.18 0.76
CA TYR A 248 -4.59 9.93 0.04
C TYR A 248 -5.10 10.34 -1.34
N GLY A 249 -4.81 11.57 -1.74
CA GLY A 249 -5.00 12.02 -3.10
C GLY A 249 -5.01 13.54 -3.26
N PRO A 250 -5.10 14.04 -4.50
CA PRO A 250 -5.25 13.26 -5.73
C PRO A 250 -3.95 12.51 -6.13
N GLY A 251 -4.02 11.67 -7.16
CA GLY A 251 -2.81 11.12 -7.81
C GLY A 251 -1.95 12.24 -8.42
N ILE A 252 -0.63 12.24 -8.17
CA ILE A 252 0.31 13.28 -8.61
C ILE A 252 1.40 12.80 -9.58
N TRP A 253 1.63 11.49 -9.66
CA TRP A 253 2.59 10.88 -10.57
C TRP A 253 2.18 9.46 -10.92
N SER A 254 2.48 9.04 -12.16
CA SER A 254 2.39 7.65 -12.60
C SER A 254 3.57 7.28 -13.50
N ASN A 255 4.04 6.03 -13.41
CA ASN A 255 5.04 5.54 -14.35
C ASN A 255 4.47 5.39 -15.79
N ALA A 256 3.15 5.28 -15.95
CA ALA A 256 2.50 5.21 -17.26
C ALA A 256 2.63 6.52 -18.06
N GLU A 257 2.60 7.68 -17.39
CA GLU A 257 2.81 8.98 -18.04
C GLU A 257 4.23 9.14 -18.59
N SER A 258 5.21 8.54 -17.91
CA SER A 258 6.61 8.55 -18.35
C SER A 258 6.90 7.60 -19.53
N ALA A 259 6.06 6.58 -19.74
CA ALA A 259 6.19 5.66 -20.88
C ALA A 259 5.94 6.35 -22.23
N GLY A 260 5.04 7.34 -22.27
CA GLY A 260 4.75 8.13 -23.47
C GLY A 260 5.90 9.07 -23.90
N VAL A 261 6.87 9.33 -23.02
CA VAL A 261 8.06 10.14 -23.35
C VAL A 261 9.16 9.27 -24.00
N SER A 262 9.26 8.00 -23.60
CA SER A 262 10.25 7.06 -24.15
C SER A 262 9.99 6.74 -25.63
N GLU A 263 8.72 6.53 -26.03
CA GLU A 263 8.37 6.34 -27.45
C GLU A 263 8.61 7.60 -28.30
N LYS A 264 8.49 8.80 -27.69
CA LYS A 264 8.68 10.06 -28.41
C LYS A 264 10.15 10.41 -28.64
N ILE A 265 11.06 9.95 -27.79
CA ILE A 265 12.51 10.13 -27.97
C ILE A 265 13.07 9.12 -29.00
N ALA A 266 12.49 7.92 -29.11
CA ALA A 266 12.89 6.93 -30.11
C ALA A 266 12.54 7.34 -31.57
N MET A 267 11.61 8.27 -31.78
CA MET A 267 11.23 8.77 -33.11
C MET A 267 12.03 10.00 -33.59
N VAL A 268 12.96 10.55 -32.80
CA VAL A 268 13.71 11.77 -33.15
C VAL A 268 15.16 11.50 -33.60
N THR A 269 15.62 10.25 -33.64
CA THR A 269 17.02 9.92 -34.03
C THR A 269 17.15 9.04 -35.28
N ALA A 270 16.14 9.02 -36.15
CA ALA A 270 16.21 8.32 -37.44
C ALA A 270 15.96 9.27 -38.61
N GLU A 271 16.79 10.30 -38.76
CA GLU A 271 17.02 11.01 -40.03
C GLU A 271 18.27 11.89 -39.90
N GLU A 272 19.45 11.30 -40.14
CA GLU A 272 20.59 11.90 -40.86
C GLU A 272 21.40 10.78 -41.53
#